data_AF-F0NIY9-F1
#
_entry.id   AF-F0NIY9-F1
#
_cell.length_a   1.000
_cell.length_b   1.000
_cell.length_c   1.000
_cell.angle_alpha   90.00
_cell.angle_beta   90.00
_cell.angle_gamma   90.00
#
_symmetry.space_group_name_H-M   'P 1'
#
loop_
_entity.id
_entity.type
_entity.pdbx_description
1 polymer ?
#
loop_
_entity_poly.entity_id
_entity_poly.type
_entity_poly.pdbx_seq_one_letter_code
_entity_poly.pdbx_strand_id
1 'polypeptide(L)'
;MIVRFLFYLRRDLLTMRDIYQLLLVGIISLLVIITAASRLYVLLVPIFLFSIYLITESRIPEIKDLKSFYKYVEKVYGRDFAATIRKKYNIIQGDLTLAYFPSSIKDNTVVISNNHLILKLNSKVLVLSKYEGVDYLIDMIKDNRSS
;
A
#
# COMPACT_ATOMS: atom_id res chain seq x y z
N MET A 1 -45.38 65.70 -15.90
CA MET A 1 -45.40 64.42 -15.16
C MET A 1 -44.72 63.28 -15.94
N ILE A 2 -45.02 63.11 -17.23
CA ILE A 2 -44.51 62.02 -18.10
C ILE A 2 -42.97 62.03 -18.28
N VAL A 3 -42.35 63.20 -18.45
CA VAL A 3 -40.89 63.30 -18.66
C VAL A 3 -40.10 62.82 -17.43
N ARG A 4 -40.62 63.10 -16.22
CA ARG A 4 -40.00 62.68 -14.96
C ARG A 4 -40.09 61.15 -14.80
N PHE A 5 -41.23 60.57 -15.18
CA PHE A 5 -41.44 59.12 -15.18
C PHE A 5 -40.50 58.39 -16.17
N LEU A 6 -40.36 58.89 -17.39
CA LEU A 6 -39.43 58.34 -18.39
C LEU A 6 -37.96 58.40 -17.92
N PHE A 7 -37.58 59.46 -17.21
CA PHE A 7 -36.23 59.60 -16.67
C PHE A 7 -35.93 58.59 -15.56
N TYR A 8 -36.88 58.37 -14.65
CA TYR A 8 -36.76 57.32 -13.61
C TYR A 8 -36.67 55.93 -14.22
N LEU A 9 -37.55 55.61 -15.18
CA LEU A 9 -37.54 54.31 -15.87
C LEU A 9 -36.20 54.03 -16.58
N ARG A 10 -35.63 55.04 -17.26
CA ARG A 10 -34.33 54.92 -17.94
C ARG A 10 -33.19 54.69 -16.94
N ARG A 11 -33.21 55.39 -15.81
CA ARG A 11 -32.22 55.22 -14.74
C ARG A 11 -32.29 53.81 -14.14
N ASP A 12 -33.49 53.33 -13.81
CA ASP A 12 -33.66 51.98 -13.24
C ASP A 12 -33.21 50.89 -14.22
N LEU A 13 -33.52 51.03 -15.52
CA LEU A 13 -33.03 50.12 -16.56
C LEU A 13 -31.51 50.09 -16.68
N LEU A 14 -30.84 51.24 -16.56
CA LEU A 14 -29.38 51.32 -16.56
C LEU A 14 -28.78 50.63 -15.34
N THR A 15 -29.33 50.91 -14.15
CA THR A 15 -28.86 50.27 -12.89
C THR A 15 -29.05 48.76 -12.92
N MET A 16 -30.18 48.26 -13.44
CA MET A 16 -30.41 46.83 -13.63
C MET A 16 -29.39 46.21 -14.58
N ARG A 17 -29.10 46.86 -15.70
CA ARG A 17 -28.10 46.40 -16.67
C ARG A 17 -26.72 46.28 -16.03
N ASP A 18 -26.32 47.25 -15.21
CA ASP A 18 -25.02 47.25 -14.54
C ASP A 18 -24.94 46.13 -13.49
N ILE A 19 -26.02 45.87 -12.74
CA ILE A 19 -26.12 44.73 -11.82
C ILE A 19 -26.00 43.39 -12.57
N TYR A 20 -26.67 43.24 -13.72
CA TYR A 20 -26.58 42.03 -14.54
C TYR A 20 -25.17 41.81 -15.09
N GLN A 21 -24.48 42.87 -15.51
CA GLN A 21 -23.09 42.78 -15.96
C GLN A 21 -22.17 42.32 -14.83
N LEU A 22 -22.35 42.86 -13.62
CA LEU A 22 -21.57 42.50 -12.44
C LEU A 22 -21.77 41.02 -12.04
N LEU A 23 -23.02 40.57 -12.05
CA LEU A 23 -23.36 39.15 -11.83
C LEU A 23 -22.74 38.23 -12.87
N LEU A 24 -22.80 38.61 -14.14
CA LEU A 24 -22.26 37.82 -15.25
C LEU A 24 -20.74 37.68 -15.16
N VAL A 25 -20.03 38.76 -14.82
CA VAL A 25 -18.57 38.73 -14.57
C VAL A 25 -18.25 37.83 -13.36
N GLY A 26 -19.05 37.90 -12.29
CA GLY A 26 -18.90 37.03 -11.12
C GLY A 26 -19.04 35.55 -11.46
N ILE A 27 -20.05 35.18 -12.25
CA ILE A 27 -20.30 33.79 -12.67
C ILE A 27 -19.16 33.28 -13.56
N ILE A 28 -18.70 34.07 -14.53
CA ILE A 28 -17.60 33.68 -15.42
C ILE A 28 -16.30 33.48 -14.62
N SER A 29 -16.00 34.39 -13.69
CA SER A 29 -14.81 34.29 -12.84
C SER A 29 -14.83 33.02 -11.99
N LEU A 30 -15.98 32.68 -11.40
CA LEU A 30 -16.17 31.45 -10.65
C LEU A 30 -15.95 30.20 -11.52
N LEU A 31 -16.51 30.18 -12.72
CA LEU A 31 -16.34 29.07 -13.68
C LEU A 31 -14.87 28.87 -14.08
N VAL A 32 -14.13 29.96 -14.29
CA VAL A 32 -12.70 29.89 -14.61
C VAL A 32 -11.90 29.30 -13.44
N ILE A 33 -12.18 29.73 -12.21
CA ILE A 33 -11.51 29.21 -11.01
C ILE A 33 -11.78 27.70 -10.84
N ILE A 34 -13.03 27.27 -10.96
CA ILE A 34 -13.40 25.85 -10.86
C ILE A 34 -12.69 25.02 -11.94
N THR A 35 -12.61 25.55 -13.17
CA THR A 35 -11.94 24.87 -14.29
C THR A 35 -10.43 24.78 -14.09
N ALA A 36 -9.80 25.82 -13.56
CA ALA A 36 -8.37 25.81 -13.24
C ALA A 36 -8.07 24.83 -12.10
N ALA A 37 -8.89 24.84 -11.04
CA ALA A 37 -8.76 23.93 -9.91
C ALA A 37 -8.96 22.47 -10.34
N SER A 38 -9.97 22.16 -11.16
CA SER A 38 -10.22 20.79 -11.64
C SER A 38 -9.06 20.26 -12.48
N ARG A 39 -8.44 21.09 -13.33
CA ARG A 39 -7.23 20.71 -14.08
C ARG A 39 -6.04 20.40 -13.16
N LEU A 40 -5.86 21.16 -12.07
CA LEU A 40 -4.83 20.86 -11.07
C LEU A 40 -5.10 19.52 -10.37
N TYR A 41 -6.35 19.21 -10.04
CA TYR A 41 -6.72 17.90 -9.49
C TYR A 41 -6.40 16.75 -10.45
N VAL A 42 -6.72 16.89 -11.74
CA VAL A 42 -6.41 15.89 -12.76
C VAL A 42 -4.90 15.62 -12.87
N LEU A 43 -4.06 16.63 -12.60
CA LEU A 43 -2.60 16.48 -12.61
C LEU A 43 -2.06 15.88 -11.30
N LEU A 44 -2.55 16.35 -10.15
CA LEU A 44 -2.00 15.99 -8.83
C LEU A 44 -2.45 14.62 -8.35
N VAL A 45 -3.69 14.22 -8.63
CA VAL A 45 -4.24 12.93 -8.15
C VAL A 45 -3.44 11.73 -8.67
N PRO A 46 -3.10 11.62 -9.97
CA PRO A 46 -2.28 10.52 -10.48
C PRO A 46 -0.88 10.47 -9.83
N ILE A 47 -0.25 11.63 -9.63
CA ILE A 47 1.08 11.73 -9.00
C ILE A 47 1.01 11.23 -7.56
N PHE A 48 -0.02 11.62 -6.82
CA PHE A 48 -0.21 11.19 -5.44
C PHE A 48 -0.49 9.69 -5.35
N LEU A 49 -1.37 9.16 -6.21
CA LEU A 49 -1.66 7.73 -6.30
C LEU A 49 -0.41 6.92 -6.68
N PHE A 50 0.37 7.40 -7.65
CA PHE A 50 1.61 6.78 -8.07
C PHE A 50 2.66 6.78 -6.95
N SER A 51 2.75 7.86 -6.18
CA SER A 51 3.64 7.94 -5.02
C SER A 51 3.25 6.94 -3.93
N ILE A 52 1.95 6.83 -3.60
CA ILE A 52 1.45 5.82 -2.66
C ILE A 52 1.75 4.41 -3.18
N TYR A 53 1.53 4.17 -4.47
CA TYR A 53 1.82 2.90 -5.11
C TYR A 53 3.30 2.54 -4.95
N LEU A 54 4.22 3.44 -5.28
CA LEU A 54 5.66 3.22 -5.12
C LEU A 54 6.06 2.97 -3.66
N ILE A 55 5.46 3.69 -2.70
CA ILE A 55 5.73 3.47 -1.26
C ILE A 55 5.22 2.09 -0.82
N THR A 56 4.07 1.66 -1.32
CA THR A 56 3.48 0.36 -1.00
C THR A 56 4.25 -0.78 -1.64
N GLU A 57 4.67 -0.60 -2.90
CA GLU A 57 5.48 -1.54 -3.68
C GLU A 57 6.91 -1.63 -3.14
N SER A 58 7.48 -0.58 -2.53
CA SER A 58 8.82 -0.62 -1.93
C SER A 58 8.83 -1.18 -0.51
N ARG A 59 7.72 -1.10 0.24
CA ARG A 59 7.64 -1.62 1.61
C ARG A 59 7.93 -3.13 1.68
N ILE A 60 8.90 -3.51 2.49
CA ILE A 60 9.19 -4.91 2.80
C ILE A 60 7.95 -5.52 3.46
N PRO A 61 7.36 -6.59 2.90
CA PRO A 61 6.13 -7.18 3.42
C PRO A 61 6.39 -7.80 4.78
N GLU A 62 5.52 -7.52 5.73
CA GLU A 62 5.60 -8.08 7.07
C GLU A 62 5.13 -9.53 7.07
N ILE A 63 5.87 -10.44 7.72
CA ILE A 63 5.54 -11.86 7.80
C ILE A 63 4.50 -12.09 8.91
N LYS A 64 3.25 -12.33 8.51
CA LYS A 64 2.10 -12.61 9.41
C LYS A 64 1.50 -13.99 9.22
N ASP A 65 1.56 -14.48 8.00
CA ASP A 65 0.91 -15.71 7.54
C ASP A 65 1.79 -16.39 6.48
N LEU A 66 1.37 -17.57 6.04
CA LEU A 66 2.05 -18.33 5.00
C LEU A 66 2.26 -17.51 3.71
N LYS A 67 1.27 -16.72 3.30
CA LYS A 67 1.29 -15.96 2.05
C LYS A 67 2.31 -14.82 2.11
N SER A 68 2.31 -14.06 3.20
CA SER A 68 3.25 -12.96 3.44
C SER A 68 4.68 -13.46 3.66
N PHE A 69 4.86 -14.64 4.26
CA PHE A 69 6.16 -15.31 4.32
C PHE A 69 6.76 -15.51 2.92
N TYR A 70 6.02 -16.16 2.02
CA TYR A 70 6.52 -16.38 0.66
C TYR A 70 6.72 -15.07 -0.10
N LYS A 71 5.82 -14.08 0.09
CA LYS A 71 5.96 -12.76 -0.52
C LYS A 71 7.21 -12.02 -0.03
N TYR A 72 7.56 -12.16 1.25
CA TYR A 72 8.81 -11.64 1.81
C TYR A 72 10.02 -12.31 1.19
N VAL A 73 10.07 -13.63 1.19
CA VAL A 73 11.19 -14.37 0.60
C VAL A 73 11.35 -14.04 -0.88
N GLU A 74 10.26 -14.01 -1.65
CA GLU A 74 10.29 -13.68 -3.07
C GLU A 74 10.85 -12.28 -3.33
N LYS A 75 10.44 -11.31 -2.51
CA LYS A 75 10.83 -9.91 -2.70
C LYS A 75 12.25 -9.60 -2.24
N VAL A 76 12.69 -10.20 -1.13
CA VAL A 76 14.00 -9.93 -0.51
C VAL A 76 15.10 -10.82 -1.10
N TYR A 77 14.79 -12.10 -1.30
CA TYR A 77 15.78 -13.12 -1.71
C TYR A 77 15.59 -13.62 -3.15
N GLY A 78 14.40 -13.46 -3.72
CA GLY A 78 14.09 -13.86 -5.10
C GLY A 78 13.18 -15.08 -5.20
N ARG A 79 12.57 -15.24 -6.38
CA ARG A 79 11.58 -16.30 -6.68
C ARG A 79 12.14 -17.71 -6.51
N ASP A 80 13.40 -17.93 -6.84
CA ASP A 80 14.02 -19.25 -6.81
C ASP A 80 14.15 -19.80 -5.38
N PHE A 81 14.43 -18.92 -4.41
CA PHE A 81 14.48 -19.30 -3.00
C PHE A 81 13.08 -19.60 -2.48
N ALA A 82 12.09 -18.76 -2.80
CA ALA A 82 10.69 -19.00 -2.42
C ALA A 82 10.19 -20.36 -2.96
N ALA A 83 10.49 -20.68 -4.22
CA ALA A 83 10.15 -21.96 -4.83
C ALA A 83 10.87 -23.14 -4.15
N THR A 84 12.15 -22.97 -3.84
CA THR A 84 12.94 -24.00 -3.13
C THR A 84 12.36 -24.28 -1.75
N ILE A 85 12.04 -23.22 -0.99
CA ILE A 85 11.47 -23.37 0.34
C ILE A 85 10.12 -24.10 0.26
N ARG A 86 9.26 -23.70 -0.68
CA ARG A 86 7.94 -24.31 -0.88
C ARG A 86 7.99 -25.79 -1.22
N LYS A 87 9.07 -26.24 -1.88
CA LYS A 87 9.27 -27.64 -2.26
C LYS A 87 9.89 -28.47 -1.12
N LYS A 88 10.82 -27.90 -0.36
CA LYS A 88 11.62 -28.62 0.64
C LYS A 88 11.05 -28.59 2.05
N TYR A 89 10.32 -27.53 2.41
CA TYR A 89 9.86 -27.31 3.78
C TYR A 89 8.34 -27.24 3.83
N ASN A 90 7.79 -27.87 4.88
CA ASN A 90 6.39 -27.69 5.22
C ASN A 90 6.26 -26.43 6.08
N ILE A 91 5.57 -25.39 5.60
CA ILE A 91 5.39 -24.17 6.37
C ILE A 91 3.99 -24.15 6.97
N ILE A 92 3.91 -24.03 8.29
CA ILE A 92 2.65 -23.96 9.04
C ILE A 92 2.62 -22.71 9.90
N GLN A 93 1.41 -22.26 10.25
CA GLN A 93 1.22 -21.20 11.22
C GLN A 93 0.88 -21.83 12.57
N GLY A 94 1.48 -21.33 13.64
CA GLY A 94 1.27 -21.92 14.96
C GLY A 94 1.85 -21.07 16.08
N ASP A 95 1.61 -21.51 17.31
CA ASP A 95 2.05 -20.79 18.51
C ASP A 95 3.45 -21.24 18.96
N LEU A 96 4.10 -20.42 19.80
CA LEU A 96 5.43 -20.68 20.35
C LEU A 96 5.48 -21.97 21.17
N THR A 97 4.34 -22.41 21.71
CA THR A 97 4.20 -23.67 22.46
C THR A 97 4.67 -24.89 21.66
N LEU A 98 4.55 -24.85 20.33
CA LEU A 98 5.00 -25.93 19.46
C LEU A 98 6.53 -26.15 19.53
N ALA A 99 7.31 -25.13 19.89
CA ALA A 99 8.75 -25.29 20.10
C ALA A 99 9.08 -26.19 21.31
N TYR A 100 8.21 -26.21 22.32
CA TYR A 100 8.38 -27.00 23.54
C TYR A 100 7.85 -28.44 23.41
N PHE A 101 7.05 -28.71 22.37
CA PHE A 101 6.54 -30.03 22.04
C PHE A 101 7.04 -30.48 20.66
N PRO A 102 8.35 -30.72 20.50
CA PRO A 102 8.94 -31.04 19.20
C PRO A 102 8.32 -32.30 18.57
N SER A 103 7.80 -33.23 19.35
CA SER A 103 7.13 -34.45 18.87
C SER A 103 5.87 -34.18 18.06
N SER A 104 5.21 -33.03 18.22
CA SER A 104 4.00 -32.69 17.46
C SER A 104 4.28 -32.10 16.08
N ILE A 105 5.53 -31.74 15.79
CA ILE A 105 5.94 -31.15 14.51
C ILE A 105 6.70 -32.21 13.69
N LYS A 106 6.48 -32.27 12.37
CA LYS A 106 7.29 -33.13 11.49
C LYS A 106 8.66 -32.51 11.19
N ASP A 107 9.65 -33.34 10.86
CA ASP A 107 10.94 -32.82 10.38
C ASP A 107 10.77 -32.02 9.08
N ASN A 108 11.68 -31.06 8.86
CA ASN A 108 11.65 -30.07 7.78
C ASN A 108 10.39 -29.20 7.79
N THR A 109 9.93 -28.82 8.98
CA THR A 109 8.79 -27.92 9.15
C THR A 109 9.25 -26.56 9.67
N VAL A 110 8.69 -25.51 9.08
CA VAL A 110 8.85 -24.12 9.51
C VAL A 110 7.54 -23.66 10.12
N VAL A 111 7.55 -23.25 11.37
CA VAL A 111 6.38 -22.69 12.05
C VAL A 111 6.53 -21.19 12.15
N ILE A 112 5.58 -20.46 11.59
CA ILE A 112 5.47 -19.02 11.73
C ILE A 112 4.69 -18.74 13.01
N SER A 113 5.37 -18.17 14.01
CA SER A 113 4.79 -17.67 15.25
C SER A 113 4.92 -16.15 15.31
N ASN A 114 4.08 -15.50 16.12
CA ASN A 114 3.86 -14.04 16.10
C ASN A 114 5.12 -13.18 15.94
N ASN A 115 6.21 -13.46 16.66
CA ASN A 115 7.49 -12.76 16.51
C ASN A 115 8.67 -13.69 16.18
N HIS A 116 8.42 -14.99 16.10
CA HIS A 116 9.45 -16.01 16.01
C HIS A 116 9.20 -16.95 14.83
N LEU A 117 10.28 -17.44 14.25
CA LEU A 117 10.24 -18.57 13.34
C LEU A 117 10.78 -19.79 14.10
N ILE A 118 10.00 -20.86 14.16
CA ILE A 118 10.45 -22.13 14.72
C ILE A 118 10.82 -23.04 13.56
N LEU A 119 12.07 -23.47 13.52
CA LEU A 119 12.61 -24.35 12.50
C LEU A 119 12.82 -25.74 13.10
N LYS A 120 12.07 -26.73 12.63
CA LYS A 120 12.34 -28.14 12.93
C LYS A 120 13.07 -28.78 11.76
N LEU A 121 14.38 -28.99 11.92
CA LEU A 121 15.31 -29.43 10.88
C LEU A 121 16.12 -30.61 11.40
N ASN A 122 16.05 -31.77 10.72
CA ASN A 122 16.79 -32.99 11.10
C ASN A 122 16.68 -33.31 12.61
N SER A 123 15.46 -33.32 13.15
CA SER A 123 15.15 -33.56 14.56
C SER A 123 15.70 -32.52 15.57
N LYS A 124 16.31 -31.43 15.10
CA LYS A 124 16.66 -30.26 15.92
C LYS A 124 15.59 -29.18 15.79
N VAL A 125 15.30 -28.50 16.90
CA VAL A 125 14.40 -27.34 16.92
C VAL A 125 15.22 -26.09 17.22
N LEU A 126 15.09 -25.10 16.35
CA LEU A 126 15.68 -23.77 16.48
C LEU A 126 14.55 -22.77 16.57
N VAL A 127 14.61 -21.88 17.56
CA VAL A 127 13.67 -20.76 17.70
C VAL A 127 14.47 -19.50 17.44
N LEU A 128 14.13 -18.80 16.37
CA LEU A 128 14.79 -17.57 15.95
C LEU A 128 13.76 -16.45 15.82
N SER A 129 14.20 -15.20 15.74
CA SER A 129 13.28 -14.13 15.32
C SER A 129 12.78 -14.40 13.90
N LYS A 130 11.62 -13.84 13.53
CA LYS A 130 10.99 -14.10 12.22
C LYS A 130 11.94 -13.91 11.05
N TYR A 131 12.69 -12.80 11.04
CA TYR A 131 13.54 -12.43 9.92
C TYR A 131 14.88 -13.18 9.96
N GLU A 132 15.53 -13.28 11.12
CA GLU A 132 16.75 -14.08 11.27
C GLU A 132 16.52 -15.56 10.93
N GLY A 133 15.34 -16.10 11.27
CA GLY A 133 14.96 -17.46 10.91
C GLY A 133 14.82 -17.67 9.41
N VAL A 134 14.37 -16.64 8.67
CA VAL A 134 14.36 -16.68 7.20
C VAL A 134 15.78 -16.62 6.67
N ASP A 135 16.61 -15.73 7.18
CA ASP A 135 18.00 -15.55 6.75
C ASP A 135 18.78 -16.86 6.93
N TYR A 136 18.61 -17.50 8.10
CA TYR A 136 19.17 -18.82 8.40
C TYR A 136 18.71 -19.92 7.42
N LEU A 137 17.42 -19.95 7.08
CA LEU A 137 16.90 -20.89 6.06
C LEU A 137 17.54 -20.66 4.69
N ILE A 138 17.72 -19.39 4.30
CA ILE A 138 18.30 -19.03 3.01
C ILE A 138 19.76 -19.43 2.95
N ASP A 139 20.53 -19.18 4.01
CA ASP A 139 21.95 -19.52 4.05
C ASP A 139 22.16 -21.04 3.99
N MET A 140 21.35 -21.83 4.71
CA MET A 140 21.36 -23.29 4.55
C MET A 140 21.05 -23.75 3.11
N ILE A 141 20.16 -23.06 2.40
CA ILE A 141 19.84 -23.39 1.00
C ILE A 141 21.01 -23.06 0.08
N LYS A 142 21.71 -21.95 0.33
CA LYS A 142 22.91 -21.56 -0.42
C LYS A 142 24.06 -22.55 -0.19
N ASP A 143 24.33 -22.91 1.06
CA ASP A 143 25.40 -23.83 1.42
C ASP A 143 25.20 -25.22 0.76
N ASN A 144 23.96 -25.71 0.73
CA ASN A 144 23.60 -26.95 0.03
C ASN A 144 23.64 -26.86 -1.50
N ARG A 145 23.82 -25.68 -2.10
CA ARG A 145 24.02 -25.51 -3.56
C ARG A 145 25.51 -25.44 -3.92
N SER A 146 26.38 -25.09 -2.97
CA SER A 146 27.83 -25.04 -3.16
C SER A 146 28.55 -26.36 -2.90
N SER A 147 27.85 -27.37 -2.36
CA SER A 147 28.31 -28.76 -2.20
C SER A 147 27.87 -29.62 -3.37
#